data_AF-A0A2G8JNG7-F1
#
_entry.id   AF-A0A2G8JNG7-F1
#
_cell.length_a   1.000
_cell.length_b   1.000
_cell.length_c   1.000
_cell.angle_alpha   90.00
_cell.angle_beta   90.00
_cell.angle_gamma   90.00
#
_symmetry.space_group_name_H-M   'P 1'
#
loop_
_entity.id
_entity.type
_entity.pdbx_description
1 polymer ?
#
loop_
_entity_poly.entity_id
_entity_poly.type
_entity_poly.pdbx_seq_one_letter_code
_entity_poly.pdbx_strand_id
1 'polypeptide(L)'
;MWNKMGRARKPNDCSIIPDHSKLNKLLFEALTGKNQQIVWQKDMFKTIVGDECYNELITIGILLEEDILNINDKPGMAAVSVIQRTTVVRFYHKLFAEWYAANYLSKCARSIFPLWLRNKFEKTNPVDLQFVFRFACGLNKKASSRIIKYLKGMEDGQSFAILCFFEQVGEPDDVVAMVTDLCTGGVTISSTDSRLLQRSTIQILDIAAKSNIPITSVYLNKSFNECEEDVIVLHSGLRLNQLLTVEKIHIETEQVNIEPRVLTEEDVKIIPLWLRSEHLKDLS
;
A
#
# COMPACT_ATOMS: atom_id res chain seq x y z
N MET A 1 31.66 26.63 -33.00
CA MET A 1 32.07 26.75 -31.59
C MET A 1 31.16 25.86 -30.75
N TRP A 2 31.46 24.57 -30.69
CA TRP A 2 30.74 23.59 -29.88
C TRP A 2 31.70 23.14 -28.77
N ASN A 3 31.30 23.35 -27.52
CA ASN A 3 31.68 22.55 -26.35
C ASN A 3 31.14 23.21 -25.08
N LYS A 4 29.98 22.74 -24.60
CA LYS A 4 29.78 22.57 -23.16
C LYS A 4 29.47 21.11 -22.94
N MET A 5 30.53 20.40 -22.59
CA MET A 5 30.53 18.99 -22.21
C MET A 5 29.47 18.79 -21.13
N GLY A 6 28.41 18.06 -21.47
CA GLY A 6 27.49 17.54 -20.47
C GLY A 6 28.29 16.70 -19.50
N ARG A 7 28.23 17.04 -18.20
CA ARG A 7 28.73 16.12 -17.18
C ARG A 7 27.88 14.86 -17.26
N ALA A 8 28.48 13.79 -17.78
CA ALA A 8 27.94 12.46 -17.64
C ALA A 8 27.71 12.21 -16.14
N ARG A 9 26.44 11.96 -15.76
CA ARG A 9 26.09 11.53 -14.41
C ARG A 9 26.80 10.21 -14.15
N LYS A 10 27.66 10.18 -13.13
CA LYS A 10 28.27 8.93 -12.66
C LYS A 10 27.18 8.06 -12.03
N PRO A 11 27.17 6.73 -12.23
CA PRO A 11 26.10 5.86 -11.73
C PRO A 11 26.01 5.71 -10.20
N ASN A 12 26.92 6.34 -9.42
CA ASN A 12 27.07 6.09 -7.98
C ASN A 12 26.94 7.35 -7.10
N ASP A 13 26.48 8.48 -7.64
CA ASP A 13 25.96 9.53 -6.76
C ASP A 13 24.55 9.11 -6.35
N CYS A 14 24.41 8.45 -5.20
CA CYS A 14 23.17 8.52 -4.43
C CYS A 14 22.99 9.99 -4.03
N SER A 15 22.56 10.82 -4.99
CA SER A 15 22.21 12.20 -4.77
C SER A 15 21.18 12.19 -3.65
N ILE A 16 21.58 12.76 -2.50
CA ILE A 16 20.72 13.00 -1.35
C ILE A 16 19.44 13.62 -1.91
N ILE A 17 18.33 12.88 -1.91
CA ILE A 17 17.03 13.45 -2.28
C ILE A 17 16.85 14.64 -1.32
N PRO A 18 16.67 15.86 -1.83
CA PRO A 18 16.62 17.04 -0.97
C PRO A 18 15.54 16.87 0.10
N ASP A 19 15.87 17.26 1.34
CA ASP A 19 14.93 17.16 2.44
C ASP A 19 13.85 18.24 2.34
N HIS A 20 12.75 17.92 1.66
CA HIS A 20 11.60 18.81 1.54
C HIS A 20 10.71 18.76 2.79
N SER A 21 11.21 19.26 3.93
CA SER A 21 10.51 19.19 5.22
C SER A 21 9.08 19.74 5.21
N LYS A 22 8.83 20.86 4.50
CA LYS A 22 7.48 21.45 4.35
C LYS A 22 6.55 20.54 3.56
N LEU A 23 7.04 19.96 2.46
CA LEU A 23 6.30 18.99 1.65
C LEU A 23 5.98 17.72 2.45
N ASN A 24 6.98 17.17 3.13
CA ASN A 24 6.85 15.96 3.95
C ASN A 24 5.74 16.13 4.99
N LYS A 25 5.71 17.29 5.67
CA LYS A 25 4.66 17.63 6.64
C LYS A 25 3.29 17.80 5.97
N LEU A 26 3.21 18.58 4.88
CA LEU A 26 1.97 18.81 4.14
C LEU A 26 1.32 17.49 3.74
N LEU A 27 2.09 16.57 3.15
CA LEU A 27 1.58 15.30 2.67
C LEU A 27 1.21 14.35 3.81
N PHE A 28 1.99 14.34 4.88
CA PHE A 28 1.61 13.58 6.07
C PHE A 28 0.26 14.07 6.61
N GLU A 29 0.06 15.38 6.75
CA GLU A 29 -1.19 15.96 7.24
C GLU A 29 -2.36 15.70 6.30
N ALA A 30 -2.14 15.83 4.99
CA ALA A 30 -3.14 15.61 3.96
C ALA A 30 -3.60 14.15 3.85
N LEU A 31 -2.68 13.19 3.99
CA LEU A 31 -2.99 11.75 3.91
C LEU A 31 -3.57 11.19 5.21
N THR A 32 -3.22 11.78 6.36
CA THR A 32 -3.76 11.39 7.68
C THR A 32 -4.99 12.20 8.10
N GLY A 33 -5.52 13.03 7.20
CA GLY A 33 -6.77 13.76 7.40
C GLY A 33 -8.00 12.87 7.23
N LYS A 34 -9.18 13.36 7.64
CA LYS A 34 -10.45 12.64 7.48
C LYS A 34 -10.75 12.30 6.02
N ASN A 35 -10.43 13.23 5.12
CA ASN A 35 -10.49 13.03 3.67
C ASN A 35 -9.07 13.19 3.13
N GLN A 36 -8.55 12.16 2.46
CA GLN A 36 -7.22 12.23 1.89
C GLN A 36 -7.17 13.28 0.77
N GLN A 37 -6.36 14.32 0.97
CA GLN A 37 -6.14 15.34 -0.06
C GLN A 37 -4.88 14.98 -0.86
N ILE A 38 -5.04 14.78 -2.17
CA ILE A 38 -3.95 14.45 -3.11
C ILE A 38 -3.87 15.39 -4.32
N VAL A 39 -4.71 16.43 -4.32
CA VAL A 39 -4.79 17.47 -5.34
C VAL A 39 -4.85 18.83 -4.66
N TRP A 40 -4.12 19.80 -5.19
CA TRP A 40 -4.05 21.17 -4.66
C TRP A 40 -4.15 22.19 -5.78
N GLN A 41 -4.68 23.38 -5.48
CA GLN A 41 -4.51 24.52 -6.38
C GLN A 41 -3.02 24.90 -6.44
N LYS A 42 -2.53 25.20 -7.65
CA LYS A 42 -1.11 25.40 -7.94
C LYS A 42 -0.45 26.46 -7.04
N ASP A 43 -1.00 27.66 -6.96
CA ASP A 43 -0.39 28.78 -6.22
C ASP A 43 -0.38 28.54 -4.71
N MET A 44 -1.44 27.91 -4.18
CA MET A 44 -1.50 27.48 -2.78
C MET A 44 -0.42 26.45 -2.48
N PHE A 45 -0.28 25.43 -3.34
CA PHE A 45 0.74 24.40 -3.16
C PHE A 45 2.15 25.01 -3.20
N LYS A 46 2.44 25.85 -4.19
CA LYS A 46 3.72 26.57 -4.34
C LYS A 46 4.03 27.44 -3.12
N THR A 47 3.03 28.15 -2.59
CA THR A 47 3.19 28.99 -1.39
C THR A 47 3.60 28.15 -0.18
N ILE A 48 3.07 26.94 -0.04
CA ILE A 48 3.36 26.05 1.09
C ILE A 48 4.74 25.41 0.95
N VAL A 49 5.03 24.79 -0.20
CA VAL A 49 6.25 23.97 -0.38
C VAL A 49 7.47 24.77 -0.83
N GLY A 50 7.25 25.94 -1.45
CA GLY A 50 8.27 26.81 -2.04
C GLY A 50 8.50 26.54 -3.52
N ASP A 51 8.85 27.60 -4.28
CA ASP A 51 9.08 27.52 -5.73
C ASP A 51 10.18 26.54 -6.13
N GLU A 52 11.27 26.46 -5.37
CA GLU A 52 12.39 25.55 -5.66
C GLU A 52 11.95 24.08 -5.62
N CYS A 53 11.32 23.66 -4.52
CA CYS A 53 10.77 22.31 -4.37
C CYS A 53 9.72 22.01 -5.45
N TYR A 54 8.82 22.97 -5.71
CA TYR A 54 7.81 22.82 -6.76
C TYR A 54 8.43 22.57 -8.13
N ASN A 55 9.35 23.44 -8.55
CA ASN A 55 9.97 23.38 -9.87
C ASN A 55 10.79 22.10 -10.03
N GLU A 56 11.47 21.66 -8.98
CA GLU A 56 12.19 20.38 -8.97
C GLU A 56 11.24 19.21 -9.22
N LEU A 57 10.16 19.09 -8.44
CA LEU A 57 9.20 17.99 -8.55
C LEU A 57 8.48 17.93 -9.89
N ILE A 58 8.18 19.10 -10.48
CA ILE A 58 7.63 19.21 -11.84
C ILE A 58 8.68 18.75 -12.87
N THR A 59 9.92 19.22 -12.75
CA THR A 59 11.00 18.92 -13.70
C THR A 59 11.30 17.42 -13.75
N ILE A 60 11.25 16.72 -12.61
CA ILE A 60 11.47 15.27 -12.53
C ILE A 60 10.22 14.44 -12.82
N GLY A 61 9.05 15.06 -12.99
CA GLY A 61 7.80 14.38 -13.30
C GLY A 61 7.10 13.69 -12.12
N ILE A 62 7.45 14.04 -10.88
CA ILE A 62 6.72 13.56 -9.69
C ILE A 62 5.38 14.30 -9.56
N LEU A 63 5.35 15.58 -9.88
CA LEU A 63 4.14 16.39 -9.95
C LEU A 63 3.65 16.55 -11.39
N LEU A 64 2.33 16.64 -11.53
CA LEU A 64 1.64 16.97 -12.76
C LEU A 64 0.80 18.23 -12.54
N GLU A 65 0.77 19.10 -13.55
CA GLU A 65 -0.16 20.22 -13.65
C GLU A 65 -1.35 19.83 -14.52
N GLU A 66 -2.55 20.10 -14.05
CA GLU A 66 -3.79 19.86 -14.79
C GLU A 66 -4.69 21.09 -14.72
N ASP A 67 -5.26 21.48 -15.85
CA ASP A 67 -6.25 22.55 -15.88
C ASP A 67 -7.65 21.96 -15.69
N ILE A 68 -8.32 22.38 -14.63
CA ILE A 68 -9.71 22.01 -14.35
C ILE A 68 -10.63 23.18 -14.71
N LEU A 69 -11.77 22.86 -15.32
CA LEU A 69 -12.84 23.82 -15.59
C LEU A 69 -13.83 23.81 -14.42
N ASN A 70 -13.96 24.94 -13.74
CA ASN A 70 -14.96 25.16 -12.72
C ASN A 70 -16.15 25.89 -13.34
N ILE A 71 -17.33 25.26 -13.31
CA ILE A 71 -18.58 25.85 -13.78
C ILE A 71 -19.28 26.49 -12.59
N ASN A 72 -19.43 27.82 -12.63
CA ASN A 72 -20.15 28.59 -11.63
C ASN A 72 -21.60 28.81 -12.08
N ASP A 73 -22.50 27.92 -11.67
CA ASP A 73 -23.95 27.99 -11.99
C ASP A 73 -24.70 29.00 -11.11
N LYS A 74 -24.17 30.22 -10.96
CA LYS A 74 -24.90 31.32 -10.31
C LYS A 74 -25.87 31.95 -11.31
N PRO A 75 -27.19 32.00 -11.05
CA PRO A 75 -28.16 32.62 -11.95
C PRO A 75 -27.83 34.10 -12.18
N GLY A 76 -27.77 34.54 -13.44
CA GLY A 76 -27.56 35.96 -13.80
C GLY A 76 -26.12 36.36 -14.19
N MET A 77 -25.18 35.42 -14.26
CA MET A 77 -23.82 35.66 -14.76
C MET A 77 -23.73 35.51 -16.30
N ALA A 78 -22.92 36.35 -16.96
CA ALA A 78 -22.64 36.24 -18.39
C ALA A 78 -21.89 34.93 -18.70
N ALA A 79 -22.16 34.30 -19.85
CA ALA A 79 -21.61 32.97 -20.20
C ALA A 79 -20.07 32.83 -20.08
N VAL A 80 -19.32 33.93 -20.23
CA VAL A 80 -17.85 33.96 -20.11
C VAL A 80 -17.37 33.93 -18.66
N SER A 81 -18.16 34.40 -17.69
CA SER A 81 -17.82 34.34 -16.26
C SER A 81 -18.28 33.04 -15.57
N VAL A 82 -18.94 32.15 -16.32
CA VAL A 82 -19.41 30.84 -15.85
C VAL A 82 -18.29 29.81 -15.81
N ILE A 83 -17.29 29.90 -16.71
CA ILE A 83 -16.21 28.91 -16.80
C ILE A 83 -14.90 29.53 -16.28
N GLN A 84 -14.44 29.09 -15.10
CA GLN A 84 -13.14 29.46 -14.55
C GLN A 84 -12.15 28.31 -14.73
N ARG A 85 -11.04 28.57 -15.42
CA ARG A 85 -9.94 27.62 -15.54
C ARG A 85 -9.03 27.77 -14.33
N THR A 86 -8.84 26.69 -13.58
CA THR A 86 -7.93 26.65 -12.44
C THR A 86 -6.89 25.57 -12.68
N THR A 87 -5.61 25.93 -12.61
CA THR A 87 -4.53 24.94 -12.65
C THR A 87 -4.38 24.32 -11.26
N VAL A 88 -4.50 23.01 -11.21
CA VAL A 88 -4.23 22.19 -10.03
C VAL A 88 -2.97 21.38 -10.22
N VAL A 89 -2.43 20.91 -9.10
CA VAL A 89 -1.25 20.07 -9.04
C VAL A 89 -1.59 18.80 -8.30
N ARG A 90 -1.11 17.67 -8.82
CA ARG A 90 -1.25 16.36 -8.18
C ARG A 90 0.02 15.55 -8.37
N PHE A 91 0.18 14.53 -7.54
CA PHE A 91 1.26 13.55 -7.75
C PHE A 91 0.92 12.65 -8.94
N TYR A 92 1.95 12.31 -9.72
CA TYR A 92 1.84 11.32 -10.79
C TYR A 92 1.28 10.00 -10.25
N HIS A 93 1.79 9.57 -9.09
CA HIS A 93 1.34 8.38 -8.38
C HIS A 93 1.24 8.64 -6.87
N LYS A 94 0.22 8.08 -6.21
CA LYS A 94 0.00 8.24 -4.75
C LYS A 94 1.22 7.79 -3.93
N LEU A 95 1.93 6.75 -4.38
CA LEU A 95 3.15 6.25 -3.71
C LEU A 95 4.21 7.33 -3.50
N PHE A 96 4.36 8.29 -4.41
CA PHE A 96 5.29 9.40 -4.21
C PHE A 96 4.86 10.28 -3.04
N ALA A 97 3.56 10.59 -2.95
CA ALA A 97 3.02 11.34 -1.82
C ALA A 97 3.22 10.58 -0.49
N GLU A 98 2.98 9.27 -0.50
CA GLU A 98 3.19 8.40 0.67
C GLU A 98 4.66 8.31 1.08
N TRP A 99 5.59 8.31 0.13
CA TRP A 99 7.04 8.33 0.40
C TRP A 99 7.49 9.62 1.08
N TYR A 100 7.03 10.79 0.62
CA TYR A 100 7.33 12.06 1.30
C TYR A 100 6.64 12.16 2.68
N ALA A 101 5.40 11.66 2.81
CA ALA A 101 4.74 11.56 4.12
C ALA A 101 5.50 10.63 5.08
N ALA A 102 6.07 9.53 4.58
CA ALA A 102 6.88 8.61 5.36
C ALA A 102 8.17 9.24 5.88
N ASN A 103 8.78 10.15 5.12
CA ASN A 103 9.93 10.94 5.57
C ASN A 103 9.58 11.82 6.79
N TYR A 104 8.36 12.34 6.87
CA TYR A 104 7.89 13.05 8.06
C TYR A 104 7.67 12.09 9.23
N LEU A 105 6.94 10.99 8.99
CA LEU A 105 6.63 9.98 10.01
C LEU A 105 7.91 9.39 10.63
N SER A 106 8.90 9.03 9.81
CA SER A 106 10.17 8.44 10.29
C SER A 106 10.92 9.40 11.22
N LYS A 107 10.90 10.71 10.94
CA LYS A 107 11.48 11.74 11.82
C LYS A 107 10.72 11.87 13.12
N CYS A 108 9.39 11.88 13.09
CA CYS A 108 8.54 11.97 14.28
C CYS A 108 8.66 10.73 15.18
N ALA A 109 8.70 9.53 14.58
CA ALA A 109 8.80 8.27 15.32
C ALA A 109 10.24 7.92 15.74
N ARG A 110 11.23 8.73 15.37
CA ARG A 110 12.63 8.55 15.79
C ARG A 110 12.82 8.75 17.30
N SER A 111 12.02 9.61 17.92
CA SER A 111 11.96 9.83 19.38
C SER A 111 10.79 9.06 20.02
N ILE A 112 10.40 9.38 21.26
CA ILE A 112 9.23 8.75 21.90
C ILE A 112 8.02 8.98 21.00
N PHE A 113 7.30 7.90 20.68
CA PHE A 113 6.12 7.95 19.82
C PHE A 113 5.11 8.92 20.43
N PRO A 114 4.87 10.11 19.82
CA PRO A 114 4.12 11.15 20.51
C PRO A 114 2.65 10.74 20.70
N LEU A 115 2.04 11.16 21.81
CA LEU A 115 0.63 10.88 22.10
C LEU A 115 -0.28 11.41 20.98
N TRP A 116 0.02 12.59 20.44
CA TRP A 116 -0.72 13.18 19.32
C TRP A 116 -0.66 12.31 18.05
N LEU A 117 0.45 11.63 17.80
CA LEU A 117 0.63 10.74 16.65
C LEU A 117 -0.20 9.48 16.81
N ARG A 118 -0.23 8.91 18.03
CA ARG A 118 -1.11 7.78 18.37
C ARG A 118 -2.58 8.16 18.18
N ASN A 119 -3.02 9.27 18.76
CA ASN A 119 -4.40 9.75 18.63
C ASN A 119 -4.79 10.03 17.16
N LYS A 120 -3.81 10.39 16.31
CA LYS A 120 -4.06 10.59 14.88
C LYS A 120 -4.25 9.26 14.15
N PHE A 121 -3.44 8.26 14.46
CA PHE A 121 -3.56 6.92 13.86
C PHE A 121 -4.74 6.11 14.40
N GLU A 122 -5.17 6.29 15.65
CA GLU A 122 -6.44 5.71 16.13
C GLU A 122 -7.65 6.17 15.30
N LYS A 123 -7.55 7.34 14.67
CA LYS A 123 -8.61 7.91 13.81
C LYS A 123 -8.39 7.62 12.33
N THR A 124 -7.31 6.93 11.96
CA THR A 124 -6.92 6.70 10.57
C THR A 124 -6.76 5.20 10.35
N ASN A 125 -7.36 4.64 9.31
CA ASN A 125 -7.16 3.24 8.99
C ASN A 125 -5.71 3.01 8.49
N PRO A 126 -4.86 2.20 9.16
CA PRO A 126 -3.50 1.92 8.69
C PRO A 126 -3.46 1.31 7.29
N VAL A 127 -4.56 0.68 6.86
CA VAL A 127 -4.73 0.15 5.49
C VAL A 127 -4.50 1.23 4.45
N ASP A 128 -5.07 2.42 4.66
CA ASP A 128 -5.07 3.50 3.68
C ASP A 128 -3.71 4.20 3.58
N LEU A 129 -2.82 3.89 4.53
CA LEU A 129 -1.48 4.46 4.69
C LEU A 129 -0.40 3.39 4.77
N GLN A 130 -0.67 2.17 4.25
CA GLN A 130 0.25 1.05 4.42
C GLN A 130 1.68 1.37 3.97
N PHE A 131 1.82 2.11 2.87
CA PHE A 131 3.12 2.49 2.32
C PHE A 131 3.80 3.59 3.12
N VAL A 132 3.04 4.48 3.78
CA VAL A 132 3.62 5.48 4.70
C VAL A 132 4.34 4.79 5.86
N PHE A 133 3.71 3.78 6.46
CA PHE A 133 4.32 3.02 7.56
C PHE A 133 5.51 2.18 7.08
N ARG A 134 5.35 1.44 5.97
CA ARG A 134 6.41 0.60 5.38
C ARG A 134 7.64 1.43 5.02
N PHE A 135 7.48 2.50 4.25
CA PHE A 135 8.59 3.39 3.92
C PHE A 135 9.20 4.03 5.17
N ALA A 136 8.40 4.45 6.16
CA ALA A 136 8.96 5.05 7.39
C ALA A 136 9.84 4.06 8.17
N CYS A 137 9.49 2.78 8.14
CA CYS A 137 10.31 1.71 8.71
C CYS A 137 11.63 1.52 7.95
N GLY A 138 11.60 1.49 6.61
CA GLY A 138 12.81 1.38 5.80
C GLY A 138 13.73 2.61 5.89
N LEU A 139 13.16 3.81 6.08
CA LEU A 139 13.91 5.06 6.20
C LEU A 139 14.66 5.20 7.53
N ASN A 140 14.19 4.57 8.62
CA ASN A 140 14.82 4.75 9.94
C ASN A 140 14.58 3.57 10.90
N LYS A 141 15.66 2.87 11.29
CA LYS A 141 15.61 1.72 12.21
C LYS A 141 14.96 2.03 13.56
N LYS A 142 15.25 3.19 14.18
CA LYS A 142 14.66 3.57 15.48
C LYS A 142 13.16 3.88 15.36
N ALA A 143 12.77 4.52 14.25
CA ALA A 143 11.35 4.74 13.94
C ALA A 143 10.65 3.41 13.73
N SER A 144 11.27 2.51 12.98
CA SER A 144 10.73 1.19 12.68
C SER A 144 10.41 0.39 13.94
N SER A 145 11.35 0.28 14.89
CA SER A 145 11.11 -0.44 16.14
C SER A 145 9.88 0.08 16.91
N ARG A 146 9.60 1.40 16.85
CA ARG A 146 8.45 2.01 17.52
C ARG A 146 7.16 1.86 16.74
N ILE A 147 7.21 2.00 15.42
CA ILE A 147 6.08 1.77 14.52
C ILE A 147 5.62 0.31 14.65
N ILE A 148 6.55 -0.65 14.55
CA ILE A 148 6.27 -2.08 14.72
C ILE A 148 5.65 -2.33 16.08
N LYS A 149 6.21 -1.77 17.16
CA LYS A 149 5.63 -1.92 18.51
C LYS A 149 4.20 -1.37 18.60
N TYR A 150 3.93 -0.24 17.94
CA TYR A 150 2.58 0.33 17.86
C TYR A 150 1.63 -0.61 17.10
N LEU A 151 1.99 -1.05 15.90
CA LEU A 151 1.18 -1.94 15.06
C LEU A 151 0.88 -3.27 15.75
N LYS A 152 1.86 -3.87 16.45
CA LYS A 152 1.67 -5.09 17.23
C LYS A 152 0.67 -4.94 18.39
N GLY A 153 0.44 -3.72 18.87
CA GLY A 153 -0.54 -3.41 19.90
C GLY A 153 -1.94 -3.17 19.36
N MET A 154 -2.12 -3.16 18.04
CA MET A 154 -3.43 -3.07 17.41
C MET A 154 -4.02 -4.47 17.24
N GLU A 155 -5.34 -4.57 17.34
CA GLU A 155 -6.08 -5.73 16.84
C GLU A 155 -5.67 -5.96 15.38
N ASP A 156 -5.43 -7.23 15.00
CA ASP A 156 -5.05 -7.61 13.63
C ASP A 156 -3.72 -7.02 13.07
N GLY A 157 -2.99 -6.25 13.87
CA GLY A 157 -1.83 -5.49 13.39
C GLY A 157 -0.52 -6.29 13.27
N GLN A 158 -0.50 -7.56 13.68
CA GLN A 158 0.71 -8.40 13.67
C GLN A 158 1.24 -8.64 12.25
N SER A 159 0.40 -9.13 11.33
CA SER A 159 0.79 -9.37 9.93
C SER A 159 1.27 -8.08 9.25
N PHE A 160 0.62 -6.95 9.55
CA PHE A 160 1.04 -5.66 9.00
C PHE A 160 2.37 -5.17 9.60
N ALA A 161 2.62 -5.43 10.88
CA ALA A 161 3.89 -5.12 11.53
C ALA A 161 5.06 -5.92 10.92
N ILE A 162 4.81 -7.17 10.51
CA ILE A 162 5.79 -8.03 9.82
C ILE A 162 6.15 -7.44 8.46
N LEU A 163 5.18 -7.01 7.67
CA LEU A 163 5.44 -6.33 6.40
C LEU A 163 6.25 -5.04 6.58
N CYS A 164 6.00 -4.29 7.65
CA CYS A 164 6.79 -3.12 7.99
C CYS A 164 8.21 -3.47 8.46
N PHE A 165 8.42 -4.66 9.03
CA PHE A 165 9.75 -5.15 9.38
C PHE A 165 10.57 -5.49 8.14
N PHE A 166 9.96 -6.08 7.10
CA PHE A 166 10.64 -6.46 5.85
C PHE A 166 11.30 -5.29 5.11
N GLU A 167 10.85 -4.06 5.37
CA GLU A 167 11.42 -2.84 4.78
C GLU A 167 12.76 -2.45 5.42
N GLN A 168 13.10 -3.00 6.59
CA GLN A 168 14.40 -2.74 7.19
C GLN A 168 15.48 -3.39 6.33
N VAL A 169 16.53 -2.62 6.00
CA VAL A 169 17.76 -3.16 5.43
C VAL A 169 18.45 -4.02 6.51
N GLY A 170 18.11 -5.31 6.52
CA GLY A 170 18.66 -6.34 7.39
C GLY A 170 19.13 -7.53 6.56
N GLU A 171 19.58 -8.59 7.23
CA GLU A 171 19.95 -9.84 6.57
C GLU A 171 18.70 -10.46 5.92
N PRO A 172 18.70 -10.73 4.60
CA PRO A 172 17.57 -11.36 3.91
C PRO A 172 17.07 -12.64 4.59
N ASP A 173 17.98 -13.34 5.29
CA ASP A 173 17.71 -14.58 6.02
C ASP A 173 16.70 -14.39 7.17
N ASP A 174 16.70 -13.25 7.86
CA ASP A 174 15.76 -12.96 8.95
C ASP A 174 14.32 -12.83 8.41
N VAL A 175 14.18 -12.24 7.23
CA VAL A 175 12.89 -12.10 6.53
C VAL A 175 12.38 -13.47 6.09
N VAL A 176 13.26 -14.26 5.44
CA VAL A 176 12.93 -15.62 4.98
C VAL A 176 12.52 -16.51 6.15
N ALA A 177 13.26 -16.47 7.27
CA ALA A 177 12.95 -17.25 8.46
C ALA A 177 11.57 -16.91 9.03
N MET A 178 11.24 -15.62 9.14
CA MET A 178 9.91 -15.21 9.63
C MET A 178 8.78 -15.57 8.67
N VAL A 179 8.97 -15.40 7.36
CA VAL A 179 7.95 -15.81 6.38
C VAL A 179 7.75 -17.31 6.42
N THR A 180 8.83 -18.08 6.54
CA THR A 180 8.79 -19.55 6.63
C THR A 180 7.99 -20.00 7.86
N ASP A 181 8.28 -19.45 9.04
CA ASP A 181 7.58 -19.76 10.29
C ASP A 181 6.06 -19.53 10.17
N LEU A 182 5.65 -18.42 9.54
CA LEU A 182 4.24 -18.12 9.29
C LEU A 182 3.57 -19.10 8.31
N CYS A 183 4.30 -19.62 7.33
CA CYS A 183 3.77 -20.49 6.29
C CYS A 183 3.78 -21.99 6.68
N THR A 184 4.54 -22.38 7.71
CA THR A 184 4.61 -23.77 8.19
C THR A 184 3.36 -24.24 8.93
N GLY A 185 2.65 -23.36 9.63
CA GLY A 185 1.48 -23.72 10.47
C GLY A 185 0.14 -23.79 9.73
N GLY A 186 0.11 -23.50 8.44
CA GLY A 186 -1.11 -23.21 7.70
C GLY A 186 -1.60 -21.78 7.94
N VAL A 187 -2.00 -21.10 6.87
CA VAL A 187 -2.36 -19.67 6.91
C VAL A 187 -3.87 -19.52 6.73
N THR A 188 -4.55 -18.91 7.70
CA THR A 188 -6.00 -18.68 7.62
C THR A 188 -6.30 -17.25 7.17
N ILE A 189 -7.31 -17.11 6.29
CA ILE A 189 -7.92 -15.85 5.89
C ILE A 189 -9.43 -15.99 6.14
N SER A 190 -9.94 -15.31 7.17
CA SER A 190 -11.35 -15.39 7.61
C SER A 190 -12.17 -14.20 7.13
N SER A 191 -13.48 -14.39 6.87
CA SER A 191 -14.38 -13.26 6.59
C SER A 191 -14.53 -12.29 7.75
N THR A 192 -14.27 -12.75 8.98
CA THR A 192 -14.28 -11.91 10.19
C THR A 192 -13.01 -11.08 10.36
N ASP A 193 -11.94 -11.42 9.64
CA ASP A 193 -10.68 -10.68 9.71
C ASP A 193 -10.88 -9.27 9.18
N SER A 194 -10.22 -8.29 9.79
CA SER A 194 -10.19 -6.95 9.22
C SER A 194 -9.60 -7.00 7.81
N ARG A 195 -10.06 -6.08 6.94
CA ARG A 195 -9.47 -5.92 5.60
C ARG A 195 -7.95 -5.67 5.64
N LEU A 196 -7.44 -5.12 6.75
CA LEU A 196 -6.00 -4.96 6.99
C LEU A 196 -5.29 -6.30 7.13
N LEU A 197 -5.81 -7.17 7.99
CA LEU A 197 -5.27 -8.49 8.24
C LEU A 197 -5.28 -9.31 6.96
N GLN A 198 -6.44 -9.45 6.32
CA GLN A 198 -6.57 -10.22 5.07
C GLN A 198 -5.55 -9.75 4.02
N ARG A 199 -5.45 -8.44 3.78
CA ARG A 199 -4.51 -7.89 2.79
C ARG A 199 -3.06 -8.13 3.18
N SER A 200 -2.74 -8.01 4.48
CA SER A 200 -1.39 -8.22 4.98
C SER A 200 -0.99 -9.70 4.87
N THR A 201 -1.90 -10.61 5.17
CA THR A 201 -1.74 -12.05 5.00
C THR A 201 -1.52 -12.41 3.52
N ILE A 202 -2.33 -11.86 2.60
CA ILE A 202 -2.15 -12.04 1.15
C ILE A 202 -0.75 -11.57 0.71
N GLN A 203 -0.31 -10.40 1.16
CA GLN A 203 1.03 -9.89 0.81
C GLN A 203 2.16 -10.77 1.35
N ILE A 204 2.01 -11.36 2.53
CA ILE A 204 2.98 -12.31 3.09
C ILE A 204 3.02 -13.59 2.23
N LEU A 205 1.86 -14.12 1.83
CA LEU A 205 1.76 -15.28 0.93
C LEU A 205 2.40 -15.00 -0.44
N ASP A 206 2.18 -13.81 -1.01
CA ASP A 206 2.82 -13.38 -2.26
C ASP A 206 4.35 -13.32 -2.12
N ILE A 207 4.87 -12.85 -0.98
CA ILE A 207 6.31 -12.82 -0.70
C ILE A 207 6.86 -14.24 -0.56
N ALA A 208 6.16 -15.13 0.15
CA ALA A 208 6.53 -16.53 0.27
C ALA A 208 6.64 -17.20 -1.10
N ALA A 209 5.59 -17.06 -1.93
CA ALA A 209 5.55 -17.63 -3.27
C ALA A 209 6.68 -17.11 -4.16
N LYS A 210 6.92 -15.79 -4.18
CA LYS A 210 8.01 -15.18 -4.97
C LYS A 210 9.40 -15.57 -4.49
N SER A 211 9.52 -15.94 -3.21
CA SER A 211 10.79 -16.35 -2.59
C SER A 211 10.98 -17.87 -2.61
N ASN A 212 10.12 -18.62 -3.32
CA ASN A 212 10.11 -20.08 -3.33
C ASN A 212 10.01 -20.73 -1.93
N ILE A 213 9.35 -20.05 -0.99
CA ILE A 213 9.11 -20.58 0.35
C ILE A 213 7.85 -21.48 0.28
N PRO A 214 7.92 -22.74 0.75
CA PRO A 214 6.76 -23.63 0.78
C PRO A 214 5.65 -23.09 1.66
N ILE A 215 4.41 -23.17 1.18
CA ILE A 215 3.21 -22.79 1.92
C ILE A 215 2.39 -24.06 2.15
N THR A 216 2.41 -24.56 3.38
CA THR A 216 1.82 -25.87 3.73
C THR A 216 0.32 -25.92 3.44
N SER A 217 -0.41 -24.87 3.82
CA SER A 217 -1.82 -24.76 3.49
C SER A 217 -2.31 -23.32 3.61
N VAL A 218 -3.35 -22.99 2.83
CA VAL A 218 -4.12 -21.75 2.98
C VAL A 218 -5.58 -22.12 3.27
N TYR A 219 -6.13 -21.61 4.36
CA TYR A 219 -7.51 -21.84 4.79
C TYR A 219 -8.36 -20.58 4.58
N LEU A 220 -9.27 -20.62 3.61
CA LEU A 220 -10.25 -19.57 3.36
C LEU A 220 -11.50 -19.87 4.19
N ASN A 221 -11.57 -19.29 5.40
CA ASN A 221 -12.71 -19.46 6.30
C ASN A 221 -13.82 -18.48 5.96
N LYS A 222 -14.85 -18.94 5.22
CA LYS A 222 -16.02 -18.15 4.82
C LYS A 222 -15.68 -16.84 4.12
N SER A 223 -14.45 -16.72 3.63
CA SER A 223 -13.89 -15.50 3.03
C SER A 223 -13.92 -15.53 1.51
N PHE A 224 -14.08 -16.71 0.92
CA PHE A 224 -14.20 -16.91 -0.52
C PHE A 224 -15.51 -16.30 -1.03
N ASN A 225 -15.42 -15.44 -2.06
CA ASN A 225 -16.58 -14.89 -2.76
C ASN A 225 -16.76 -15.55 -4.12
N GLU A 226 -15.77 -15.37 -4.99
CA GLU A 226 -15.85 -15.83 -6.37
C GLU A 226 -14.45 -16.01 -6.96
N CYS A 227 -14.44 -16.44 -8.21
CA CYS A 227 -13.23 -16.59 -8.99
C CYS A 227 -13.31 -15.76 -10.26
N GLU A 228 -12.29 -14.94 -10.50
CA GLU A 228 -12.13 -14.17 -11.73
C GLU A 228 -10.84 -14.62 -12.45
N GLU A 229 -11.00 -15.23 -13.62
CA GLU A 229 -9.89 -15.80 -14.41
C GLU A 229 -9.07 -16.82 -13.60
N ASP A 230 -7.87 -16.42 -13.15
CA ASP A 230 -6.91 -17.23 -12.38
C ASP A 230 -6.74 -16.71 -10.93
N VAL A 231 -7.71 -15.92 -10.45
CA VAL A 231 -7.62 -15.19 -9.18
C VAL A 231 -8.83 -15.46 -8.29
N ILE A 232 -8.56 -15.79 -7.03
CA ILE A 232 -9.61 -15.93 -6.01
C ILE A 232 -9.95 -14.54 -5.48
N VAL A 233 -11.22 -14.18 -5.50
CA VAL A 233 -11.75 -12.93 -4.94
C VAL A 233 -12.41 -13.24 -3.60
N LEU A 234 -12.03 -12.49 -2.57
CA LEU A 234 -12.61 -12.59 -1.23
C LEU A 234 -13.83 -11.67 -1.09
N HIS A 235 -14.71 -11.94 -0.12
CA HIS A 235 -15.86 -11.05 0.17
C HIS A 235 -15.46 -9.61 0.52
N SER A 236 -14.22 -9.39 0.95
CA SER A 236 -13.65 -8.06 1.19
C SER A 236 -13.26 -7.30 -0.10
N GLY A 237 -13.44 -7.92 -1.27
CA GLY A 237 -12.96 -7.45 -2.58
C GLY A 237 -11.45 -7.56 -2.78
N LEU A 238 -10.73 -8.20 -1.83
CA LEU A 238 -9.30 -8.47 -1.98
C LEU A 238 -9.09 -9.69 -2.90
N ARG A 239 -7.97 -9.67 -3.61
CA ARG A 239 -7.59 -10.69 -4.59
C ARG A 239 -6.44 -11.52 -4.05
N LEU A 240 -6.60 -12.84 -4.05
CA LEU A 240 -5.55 -13.80 -3.78
C LEU A 240 -5.05 -14.35 -5.12
N ASN A 241 -3.83 -13.94 -5.49
CA ASN A 241 -3.19 -14.38 -6.73
C ASN A 241 -2.74 -15.84 -6.64
N GLN A 242 -2.36 -16.41 -7.78
CA GLN A 242 -1.81 -17.76 -7.83
C GLN A 242 -0.56 -17.90 -6.95
N LEU A 243 -0.62 -18.81 -5.98
CA LEU A 243 0.48 -19.15 -5.08
C LEU A 243 1.16 -20.43 -5.57
N LEU A 244 2.22 -20.33 -6.36
CA LEU A 244 2.86 -21.52 -6.96
C LEU A 244 3.51 -22.48 -5.95
N THR A 245 3.75 -22.03 -4.72
CA THR A 245 4.39 -22.81 -3.65
C THR A 245 3.41 -23.33 -2.62
N VAL A 246 2.09 -23.17 -2.82
CA VAL A 246 1.08 -23.68 -1.89
C VAL A 246 0.75 -25.14 -2.19
N GLU A 247 0.78 -25.97 -1.15
CA GLU A 247 0.46 -27.39 -1.27
C GLU A 247 -1.04 -27.65 -1.24
N LYS A 248 -1.79 -26.92 -0.40
CA LYS A 248 -3.23 -27.14 -0.20
C LYS A 248 -3.99 -25.85 0.02
N ILE A 249 -5.15 -25.72 -0.61
CA ILE A 249 -6.10 -24.65 -0.31
C ILE A 249 -7.40 -25.26 0.20
N HIS A 250 -7.80 -24.87 1.39
CA HIS A 250 -9.06 -25.27 2.01
C HIS A 250 -10.05 -24.12 1.91
N ILE A 251 -11.27 -24.41 1.46
CA ILE A 251 -12.33 -23.42 1.31
C ILE A 251 -13.54 -23.88 2.13
N GLU A 252 -13.85 -23.11 3.17
CA GLU A 252 -15.11 -23.23 3.91
C GLU A 252 -16.04 -22.12 3.44
N THR A 253 -17.22 -22.46 2.95
CA THR A 253 -18.24 -21.49 2.53
C THR A 253 -19.32 -21.33 3.61
N GLU A 254 -20.16 -20.29 3.50
CA GLU A 254 -21.25 -20.04 4.46
C GLU A 254 -22.43 -21.04 4.35
N GLN A 255 -22.39 -21.96 3.37
CA GLN A 255 -23.48 -22.90 3.12
C GLN A 255 -23.59 -23.92 4.26
N VAL A 256 -24.72 -23.87 4.97
CA VAL A 256 -25.04 -24.81 6.05
C VAL A 256 -25.17 -26.23 5.47
N ASN A 257 -24.40 -27.18 6.02
CA ASN A 257 -24.36 -28.62 5.68
C ASN A 257 -23.45 -29.06 4.52
N ILE A 258 -22.47 -28.26 4.09
CA ILE A 258 -21.46 -28.71 3.12
C ILE A 258 -20.10 -28.81 3.84
N GLU A 259 -19.44 -29.97 3.72
CA GLU A 259 -18.10 -30.16 4.27
C GLU A 259 -17.11 -29.20 3.61
N PRO A 260 -16.09 -28.69 4.34
CA PRO A 260 -15.06 -27.83 3.77
C PRO A 260 -14.42 -28.49 2.55
N ARG A 261 -14.42 -27.79 1.41
CA ARG A 261 -13.81 -28.30 0.17
C ARG A 261 -12.30 -28.13 0.25
N VAL A 262 -11.55 -29.21 0.04
CA VAL A 262 -10.08 -29.21 0.02
C VAL A 262 -9.60 -29.31 -1.43
N LEU A 263 -8.78 -28.35 -1.85
CA LEU A 263 -8.06 -28.35 -3.12
C LEU A 263 -6.62 -28.81 -2.87
N THR A 264 -6.15 -29.82 -3.60
CA THR A 264 -4.78 -30.35 -3.48
C THR A 264 -3.78 -29.62 -4.39
N GLU A 265 -2.50 -29.98 -4.31
CA GLU A 265 -1.44 -29.38 -5.13
C GLU A 265 -1.69 -29.58 -6.63
N GLU A 266 -2.23 -30.75 -7.03
CA GLU A 266 -2.67 -30.97 -8.41
C GLU A 266 -3.80 -30.03 -8.78
N ASP A 267 -4.83 -29.90 -7.94
CA ASP A 267 -5.94 -28.97 -8.18
C ASP A 267 -5.43 -27.53 -8.30
N VAL A 268 -4.50 -27.11 -7.42
CA VAL A 268 -3.90 -25.76 -7.38
C VAL A 268 -3.05 -25.44 -8.60
N LYS A 269 -2.28 -26.40 -9.13
CA LYS A 269 -1.54 -26.22 -10.38
C LYS A 269 -2.47 -26.19 -11.60
N ILE A 270 -3.61 -26.87 -11.50
CA ILE A 270 -4.63 -26.93 -12.53
C ILE A 270 -5.68 -25.82 -12.33
N ILE A 271 -5.64 -25.01 -11.25
CA ILE A 271 -6.56 -23.88 -11.00
C ILE A 271 -6.77 -23.01 -12.26
N PRO A 272 -5.75 -22.62 -13.05
CA PRO A 272 -5.99 -21.87 -14.29
C PRO A 272 -6.84 -22.61 -15.35
N LEU A 273 -6.82 -23.94 -15.32
CA LEU A 273 -7.59 -24.84 -16.19
C LEU A 273 -8.95 -25.23 -15.57
N TRP A 274 -9.04 -25.37 -14.25
CA TRP A 274 -10.27 -25.71 -13.50
C TRP A 274 -11.20 -24.51 -13.29
N LEU A 275 -10.66 -23.30 -13.14
CA LEU A 275 -11.42 -22.04 -13.08
C LEU A 275 -12.12 -21.71 -14.40
N ARG A 276 -11.72 -22.36 -15.51
CA ARG A 276 -12.44 -22.35 -16.78
C ARG A 276 -13.55 -23.40 -16.87
N SER A 277 -13.64 -24.33 -15.92
CA SER A 277 -14.68 -25.37 -15.87
C SER A 277 -15.87 -24.96 -15.00
N GLU A 278 -17.07 -25.43 -15.33
CA GLU A 278 -18.32 -25.06 -14.66
C GLU A 278 -18.39 -25.41 -13.16
N HIS A 279 -17.52 -26.30 -12.66
CA HIS A 279 -17.54 -26.84 -11.29
C HIS A 279 -17.20 -25.88 -10.14
N LEU A 280 -16.74 -24.66 -10.42
CA LEU A 280 -16.53 -23.60 -9.43
C LEU A 280 -17.62 -22.51 -9.47
N LYS A 281 -18.42 -22.43 -10.54
CA LYS A 281 -19.59 -21.54 -10.61
C LYS A 281 -20.70 -21.96 -9.65
N ASP A 282 -20.75 -23.24 -9.28
CA ASP A 282 -21.71 -23.77 -8.31
C ASP A 282 -21.40 -23.33 -6.86
N LEU A 283 -20.24 -22.68 -6.61
CA LEU A 283 -19.83 -22.18 -5.30
C LEU A 283 -20.02 -20.67 -5.11
N SER A 284 -20.28 -19.91 -6.19
CA SER A 284 -20.61 -18.47 -6.17
C SER A 284 -22.12 -18.26 -6.11
#